data_AF-A0A7S1SN44-F1
#
_entry.id   AF-A0A7S1SN44-F1
#
_cell.length_a   1.000
_cell.length_b   1.000
_cell.length_c   1.000
_cell.angle_alpha   90.00
_cell.angle_beta   90.00
_cell.angle_gamma   90.00
#
_symmetry.space_group_name_H-M   'P 1'
#
loop_
_entity.id
_entity.type
_entity.pdbx_description
1 polymer ?
#
loop_
_entity_poly.entity_id
_entity_poly.type
_entity_poly.pdbx_seq_one_letter_code
_entity_poly.pdbx_strand_id
1 'polypeptide(L)'
;GEVMSFRYSWNEYQHIRFAGGFRFPFAGRSHSSAYISREGFITFDSEDTNYSPSLRSHFLLPRISALYSDLLISDTDSVISWKQVGTERVTITFQGVSDSNYQVSLLADGTVAI
;
A
#
# COMPACT_ATOMS: atom_id res chain seq x y z
N GLY A 1 -2.56 7.11 -16.03
CA GLY A 1 -1.76 5.87 -16.00
C GLY A 1 -2.65 4.67 -16.14
N GLU A 2 -2.05 3.54 -16.50
CA GLU A 2 -2.64 2.20 -16.50
C GLU A 2 -2.91 1.73 -15.05
N VAL A 3 -3.85 0.80 -14.87
CA VAL A 3 -4.08 0.12 -13.60
C VAL A 3 -3.22 -1.14 -13.56
N MET A 4 -2.38 -1.25 -12.55
CA MET A 4 -1.48 -2.39 -12.37
C MET A 4 -1.98 -3.25 -11.21
N SER A 5 -2.32 -4.51 -11.48
CA SER A 5 -2.65 -5.48 -10.42
C SER A 5 -1.38 -6.09 -9.83
N PHE A 6 -1.50 -6.65 -8.63
CA PHE A 6 -0.49 -7.56 -8.10
C PHE A 6 -0.28 -8.68 -9.12
N ARG A 7 0.93 -8.75 -9.68
CA ARG A 7 1.23 -9.65 -10.80
C ARG A 7 1.13 -11.13 -10.40
N TYR A 8 1.27 -11.42 -9.10
CA TYR A 8 1.19 -12.75 -8.51
C TYR A 8 0.35 -12.66 -7.25
N SER A 9 -0.80 -13.34 -7.23
CA SER A 9 -1.75 -13.33 -6.12
C SER A 9 -1.17 -13.92 -4.82
N TRP A 10 -0.18 -14.81 -4.93
CA TRP A 10 0.48 -15.47 -3.80
C TRP A 10 1.58 -14.64 -3.14
N ASN A 11 1.98 -13.51 -3.73
CA ASN A 11 3.01 -12.67 -3.11
C ASN A 11 2.43 -11.90 -1.93
N GLU A 12 3.09 -11.98 -0.77
CA GLU A 12 2.72 -11.21 0.42
C GLU A 12 2.87 -9.70 0.21
N TYR A 13 3.74 -9.28 -0.71
CA TYR A 13 3.95 -7.88 -1.04
C TYR A 13 4.30 -7.66 -2.52
N GLN A 14 4.07 -6.43 -2.97
CA GLN A 14 4.56 -5.92 -4.26
C GLN A 14 5.36 -4.64 -4.02
N HIS A 15 6.63 -4.65 -4.46
CA HIS A 15 7.44 -3.44 -4.53
C HIS A 15 7.06 -2.63 -5.78
N ILE A 16 6.59 -1.41 -5.57
CA ILE A 16 6.23 -0.48 -6.66
C ILE A 16 7.21 0.69 -6.68
N ARG A 17 7.75 0.97 -7.87
CA ARG A 17 8.57 2.17 -8.10
C ARG A 17 7.70 3.26 -8.71
N PHE A 18 7.72 4.44 -8.10
CA PHE A 18 6.99 5.57 -8.64
C PHE A 18 7.69 6.13 -9.88
N ALA A 19 6.90 6.58 -10.85
CA ALA A 19 7.37 7.09 -12.13
C ALA A 19 7.34 8.62 -12.18
N GLY A 20 7.96 9.20 -13.22
CA GLY A 20 7.81 10.63 -13.54
C GLY A 20 8.34 11.61 -12.50
N GLY A 21 9.17 11.14 -11.55
CA GLY A 21 9.68 11.98 -10.46
C GLY A 21 8.69 12.19 -9.32
N PHE A 22 7.55 11.50 -9.30
CA PHE A 22 6.66 11.48 -8.13
C PHE A 22 7.45 11.04 -6.89
N ARG A 23 7.23 11.77 -5.81
CA ARG A 23 7.77 11.47 -4.49
C ARG A 23 6.67 11.60 -3.46
N PHE A 24 6.65 10.69 -2.50
CA PHE A 24 5.71 10.74 -1.40
C PHE A 24 6.43 11.13 -0.09
N PRO A 25 6.18 12.33 0.45
CA PRO A 25 6.68 12.73 1.76
C PRO A 25 5.96 11.96 2.88
N PHE A 26 6.70 11.15 3.64
CA PHE A 26 6.14 10.40 4.77
C PHE A 26 7.21 10.06 5.81
N ALA A 27 6.85 10.18 7.09
CA ALA A 27 7.74 9.93 8.22
C ALA A 27 9.11 10.67 8.12
N GLY A 28 9.07 11.93 7.69
CA GLY A 28 10.27 12.78 7.56
C GLY A 28 11.17 12.47 6.36
N ARG A 29 10.76 11.57 5.45
CA ARG A 29 11.53 11.18 4.27
C ARG A 29 10.70 11.30 3.00
N SER A 30 11.39 11.45 1.87
CA SER A 30 10.77 11.55 0.54
C SER A 30 10.99 10.24 -0.22
N HIS A 31 9.91 9.48 -0.40
CA HIS A 31 9.96 8.11 -0.94
C HIS A 31 9.68 8.09 -2.44
N SER A 32 10.49 7.33 -3.18
CA SER A 32 10.31 7.09 -4.63
C SER A 32 9.73 5.70 -4.93
N SER A 33 9.40 4.93 -3.90
CA SER A 33 8.80 3.61 -4.00
C SER A 33 8.02 3.28 -2.74
N ALA A 34 7.21 2.23 -2.81
CA ALA A 34 6.53 1.65 -1.67
C ALA A 34 6.44 0.14 -1.81
N TYR A 35 6.25 -0.55 -0.69
CA TYR A 35 5.93 -1.96 -0.61
C TYR A 35 4.47 -2.05 -0.19
N ILE A 36 3.63 -2.54 -1.10
CA ILE A 36 2.22 -2.77 -0.81
C ILE A 36 2.11 -4.19 -0.29
N SER A 37 1.63 -4.37 0.92
CA SER A 37 1.32 -5.70 1.45
C SER A 37 -0.05 -6.14 0.97
N ARG A 38 -0.22 -7.44 0.77
CA ARG A 38 -1.52 -8.03 0.52
C ARG A 38 -2.48 -7.79 1.70
N GLU A 39 -1.91 -7.74 2.91
CA GLU A 39 -2.55 -7.58 4.21
C GLU A 39 -2.93 -6.13 4.56
N GLY A 40 -3.20 -5.29 3.55
CA GLY A 40 -3.85 -3.99 3.76
C GLY A 40 -2.98 -2.88 4.34
N PHE A 41 -1.65 -3.04 4.30
CA PHE A 41 -0.71 -2.01 4.72
C PHE A 41 0.33 -1.70 3.66
N ILE A 42 0.92 -0.51 3.78
CA ILE A 42 1.96 0.01 2.89
C ILE A 42 3.15 0.41 3.74
N THR A 43 4.35 -0.06 3.38
CA THR A 43 5.62 0.37 3.97
C THR A 43 6.51 1.02 2.91
N PHE A 44 7.52 1.77 3.35
CA PHE A 44 8.35 2.56 2.43
C PHE A 44 9.83 2.20 2.40
N ASP A 45 10.38 1.70 3.50
CA ASP A 45 11.80 1.39 3.62
C ASP A 45 12.14 -0.05 3.24
N SER A 46 11.28 -0.99 3.62
CA SER A 46 11.40 -2.42 3.30
C SER A 46 10.02 -3.05 3.27
N GLU A 47 9.91 -4.24 2.69
CA GLU A 47 8.79 -5.14 2.96
C GLU A 47 8.68 -5.48 4.46
N ASP A 48 7.51 -5.95 4.85
CA ASP A 48 7.24 -6.46 6.18
C ASP A 48 6.23 -7.60 6.06
N THR A 49 6.45 -8.68 6.80
CA THR A 49 5.59 -9.87 6.83
C THR A 49 4.78 -9.94 8.13
N ASN A 50 4.96 -8.99 9.06
CA ASN A 50 4.17 -8.90 10.27
C ASN A 50 2.85 -8.15 10.03
N TYR A 51 1.82 -8.92 9.69
CA TYR A 51 0.45 -8.47 9.51
C TYR A 51 -0.36 -8.36 10.82
N SER A 52 0.12 -8.95 11.91
CA SER A 52 -0.56 -8.86 13.20
C SER A 52 -0.49 -7.44 13.77
N PRO A 53 -1.64 -6.82 14.10
CA PRO A 53 -1.67 -5.44 14.56
C PRO A 53 -1.11 -5.32 16.00
N SER A 54 -0.05 -4.55 16.14
CA SER A 54 0.46 -4.07 17.43
C SER A 54 1.07 -2.69 17.27
N LEU A 55 1.10 -1.88 18.32
CA LEU A 55 1.76 -0.56 18.23
C LEU A 55 3.25 -0.72 17.88
N ARG A 56 3.87 -1.78 18.40
CA ARG A 56 5.27 -2.11 18.11
C ARG A 56 5.49 -2.40 16.63
N SER A 57 4.69 -3.28 16.01
CA SER A 57 4.82 -3.59 14.58
C SER A 57 4.46 -2.40 13.70
N HIS A 58 3.46 -1.60 14.10
CA HIS A 58 3.05 -0.42 13.35
C HIS A 58 4.11 0.67 13.26
N PHE A 59 4.79 0.96 14.38
CA PHE A 59 5.80 2.01 14.45
C PHE A 59 7.24 1.54 14.22
N LEU A 60 7.45 0.24 13.95
CA LEU A 60 8.78 -0.30 13.65
C LEU A 60 9.34 0.24 12.33
N LEU A 61 8.45 0.50 11.36
CA LEU A 61 8.75 1.02 10.04
C LEU A 61 7.77 2.15 9.70
N PRO A 62 8.12 3.07 8.80
CA PRO A 62 7.13 3.95 8.19
C PRO A 62 6.05 3.13 7.50
N ARG A 63 4.88 3.05 8.14
CA ARG A 63 3.76 2.19 7.74
C ARG A 63 2.46 2.99 7.69
N ILE A 64 1.64 2.70 6.69
CA ILE A 64 0.23 3.10 6.62
C ILE A 64 -0.60 1.81 6.68
N SER A 65 -1.49 1.69 7.65
CA SER A 65 -2.41 0.56 7.80
C SER A 65 -3.83 1.08 7.83
N ALA A 66 -4.57 0.93 6.72
CA ALA A 66 -5.88 1.59 6.58
C ALA A 66 -6.91 1.08 7.60
N LEU A 67 -6.93 -0.24 7.81
CA LEU A 67 -7.88 -0.89 8.73
C LEU A 67 -7.26 -1.30 10.06
N TYR A 68 -5.92 -1.28 10.16
CA TYR A 68 -5.17 -1.65 11.37
C TYR A 68 -5.68 -2.96 12.03
N SER A 69 -5.87 -4.00 11.22
CA SER A 69 -6.42 -5.28 11.65
C SER A 69 -5.62 -6.43 11.05
N ASP A 70 -5.80 -7.62 11.63
CA ASP A 70 -5.51 -8.88 10.97
C ASP A 70 -6.60 -9.11 9.91
N LEU A 71 -6.23 -9.21 8.63
CA LEU A 71 -7.17 -9.20 7.51
C LEU A 71 -7.34 -10.61 6.93
N LEU A 72 -8.59 -10.96 6.62
CA LEU A 72 -8.90 -12.15 5.85
C LEU A 72 -8.74 -11.86 4.36
N ILE A 73 -8.00 -12.71 3.66
CA ILE A 73 -7.75 -12.57 2.22
C ILE A 73 -8.12 -13.84 1.48
N SER A 74 -8.85 -13.68 0.38
CA SER A 74 -9.17 -14.73 -0.58
C SER A 74 -8.21 -14.68 -1.76
N ASP A 75 -7.68 -15.83 -2.18
CA ASP A 75 -6.87 -15.96 -3.41
C ASP A 75 -7.69 -15.78 -4.69
N THR A 76 -9.00 -15.92 -4.60
CA THR A 76 -9.92 -15.83 -5.75
C THR A 76 -10.68 -14.51 -5.79
N ASP A 77 -11.00 -13.93 -4.64
CA ASP A 77 -11.93 -12.80 -4.55
C ASP A 77 -11.25 -11.50 -4.13
N SER A 78 -10.06 -11.58 -3.50
CA SER A 78 -9.31 -10.38 -3.12
C SER A 78 -8.38 -9.95 -4.23
N VAL A 79 -8.52 -8.71 -4.67
CA VAL A 79 -7.69 -8.11 -5.72
C VAL A 79 -7.05 -6.85 -5.20
N ILE A 80 -5.74 -6.74 -5.40
CA ILE A 80 -4.98 -5.55 -5.06
C ILE A 80 -4.40 -4.98 -6.34
N SER A 81 -4.66 -3.71 -6.55
CA SER A 81 -4.19 -2.98 -7.72
C SER A 81 -3.77 -1.58 -7.33
N TRP A 82 -3.00 -0.94 -8.21
CA TRP A 82 -2.58 0.44 -8.00
C TRP A 82 -2.54 1.19 -9.32
N LYS A 83 -2.64 2.51 -9.23
CA LYS A 83 -2.57 3.43 -10.36
C LYS A 83 -1.87 4.69 -9.94
N GLN A 84 -0.89 5.10 -10.75
CA GLN A 84 -0.29 6.42 -10.66
C GLN A 84 -0.95 7.40 -11.66
N VAL A 85 -1.26 8.60 -11.20
CA VAL A 85 -1.80 9.70 -12.00
C VAL A 85 -0.81 10.86 -11.97
N GLY A 86 -0.07 11.01 -13.08
CA GLY A 86 0.95 12.06 -13.23
C GLY A 86 1.97 12.03 -12.09
N THR A 87 2.31 13.22 -11.59
CA THR A 87 3.16 13.44 -10.42
C THR A 87 2.36 13.88 -9.19
N GLU A 88 1.05 13.63 -9.19
CA GLU A 88 0.14 14.15 -8.16
C GLU A 88 -0.23 13.09 -7.13
N ARG A 89 -0.47 11.85 -7.58
CA ARG A 89 -1.02 10.80 -6.73
C ARG A 89 -0.71 9.39 -7.19
N VAL A 90 -0.50 8.50 -6.22
CA VAL A 90 -0.55 7.05 -6.37
C VAL A 90 -1.70 6.51 -5.52
N THR A 91 -2.62 5.77 -6.13
CA THR A 91 -3.75 5.15 -5.43
C THR A 91 -3.63 3.64 -5.47
N ILE A 92 -3.69 3.02 -4.30
CA ILE A 92 -3.75 1.58 -4.08
C ILE A 92 -5.22 1.23 -3.82
N THR A 93 -5.72 0.16 -4.43
CA THR A 93 -7.08 -0.36 -4.23
C THR A 93 -6.98 -1.75 -3.66
N PHE A 94 -7.64 -1.96 -2.52
CA PHE A 94 -7.86 -3.26 -1.91
C PHE A 94 -9.32 -3.62 -2.14
N GLN A 95 -9.56 -4.62 -2.97
CA GLN A 95 -10.89 -5.12 -3.28
C GLN A 95 -11.05 -6.50 -2.62
N GLY A 96 -12.18 -6.75 -1.97
CA GLY A 96 -12.51 -8.04 -1.37
C GLY A 96 -11.59 -8.47 -0.24
N VAL A 97 -10.94 -7.53 0.45
CA VAL A 97 -10.06 -7.81 1.59
C VAL A 97 -10.90 -7.69 2.86
N SER A 98 -11.07 -8.77 3.63
CA SER A 98 -11.97 -8.84 4.79
C SER A 98 -13.38 -8.33 4.47
N ASP A 99 -13.94 -8.82 3.35
CA ASP A 99 -15.23 -8.39 2.80
C ASP A 99 -15.38 -6.88 2.58
N SER A 100 -14.24 -6.16 2.50
CA SER A 100 -14.19 -4.71 2.36
C SER A 100 -13.53 -4.30 1.05
N ASN A 101 -13.98 -3.17 0.51
CA ASN A 101 -13.38 -2.48 -0.63
C ASN A 101 -12.96 -1.09 -0.17
N TYR A 102 -11.67 -0.78 -0.25
CA TYR A 102 -11.14 0.52 0.14
C TYR A 102 -9.94 0.92 -0.72
N GLN A 103 -9.60 2.19 -0.68
CA GLN A 103 -8.45 2.73 -1.38
C GLN A 103 -7.52 3.44 -0.40
N VAL A 104 -6.23 3.49 -0.73
CA VAL A 104 -5.26 4.34 -0.04
C VAL A 104 -4.57 5.17 -1.10
N SER A 105 -4.75 6.48 -1.05
CA SER A 105 -4.15 7.44 -1.96
C SER A 105 -3.00 8.19 -1.29
N LEU A 106 -1.83 8.10 -1.89
CA LEU A 106 -0.62 8.81 -1.53
C LEU A 106 -0.50 10.03 -2.44
N LEU A 107 -0.63 11.24 -1.89
CA LEU A 107 -0.55 12.48 -2.64
C LEU A 107 0.86 13.09 -2.53
N ALA A 108 1.29 13.82 -3.57
CA ALA A 108 2.64 14.38 -3.65
C ALA A 108 2.95 15.41 -2.54
N ASP A 109 1.92 15.95 -1.88
CA ASP A 109 2.03 16.85 -0.73
C ASP A 109 2.22 16.12 0.62
N GLY A 110 2.21 14.78 0.61
CA GLY A 110 2.32 13.94 1.82
C GLY A 110 0.97 13.56 2.43
N THR A 111 -0.15 14.02 1.86
CA THR A 111 -1.48 13.63 2.32
C THR A 111 -1.72 12.15 2.03
N VAL A 112 -2.29 11.45 3.03
CA VAL A 112 -2.88 10.12 2.87
C VAL A 112 -4.39 10.27 2.88
N ALA A 113 -5.06 9.81 1.83
CA ALA A 113 -6.53 9.75 1.76
C ALA A 113 -6.98 8.28 1.69
N ILE A 114 -7.98 7.93 2.51
CA ILE A 114 -8.55 6.58 2.64
C ILE A 114 -10.05 6.67 2.38
#